data_AF-A0A2M8BZ57-F1
#
_entry.id   AF-A0A2M8BZ57-F1
#
_cell.length_a   1.000
_cell.length_b   1.000
_cell.length_c   1.000
_cell.angle_alpha   90.00
_cell.angle_beta   90.00
_cell.angle_gamma   90.00
#
_symmetry.space_group_name_H-M   'P 1'
#
loop_
_entity.id
_entity.type
_entity.pdbx_description
1 polymer ?
#
loop_
_entity_poly.entity_id
_entity_poly.type
_entity_poly.pdbx_seq_one_letter_code
_entity_poly.pdbx_strand_id
1 'polypeptide(L)'
;MCSAIEDVQGVGYFFEPLRELERVAVEPLPDFDEFLVQWRALVEERVANTEKRGWDRREDRWLREVVECTQGPDGLAEVARQSRRSDDLRAWCRALVEAGDWTVARAAYEEAAELVEDRAYASGDFLDGAALAAQELGSDDLDAALERAWREAPSFSRLCRWLGGCSTQEELAALAGSALEMVPARAARQRALLHLLRGELSDAATLLADARELGWSDAEHPGHLVFPLFVGLLGGATIAVELPRSYDDMSSLMDDNQPKLTTPTVDPLLQLADLDAQEAAVRCVMIEAMRSAAEKRIEGVTANKRRHHYGHAASLAFSVRGPTAHQTARRGCAS
;
A
#
# COMPACT_ATOMS: atom_id res chain seq x y z
N MET A 1 -31.70 -28.93 0.04
CA MET A 1 -30.91 -27.72 -0.30
C MET A 1 -29.45 -27.82 0.14
N CYS A 2 -29.12 -28.34 1.33
CA CYS A 2 -27.71 -28.58 1.72
C CYS A 2 -26.93 -29.48 0.73
N SER A 3 -27.53 -30.59 0.27
CA SER A 3 -26.95 -31.42 -0.81
C SER A 3 -26.74 -30.61 -2.09
N ALA A 4 -27.65 -29.68 -2.43
CA ALA A 4 -27.56 -28.90 -3.66
C ALA A 4 -26.39 -27.91 -3.65
N ILE A 5 -26.05 -27.29 -2.52
CA ILE A 5 -24.86 -26.42 -2.40
C ILE A 5 -23.57 -27.25 -2.52
N GLU A 6 -23.58 -28.51 -2.06
CA GLU A 6 -22.47 -29.44 -2.23
C GLU A 6 -22.40 -30.02 -3.65
N ASP A 7 -23.53 -30.27 -4.30
CA ASP A 7 -23.64 -30.82 -5.67
C ASP A 7 -23.29 -29.78 -6.75
N VAL A 8 -23.65 -28.51 -6.54
CA VAL A 8 -23.29 -27.38 -7.42
C VAL A 8 -21.77 -27.14 -7.44
N GLN A 9 -21.03 -27.58 -6.41
CA GLN A 9 -19.56 -27.53 -6.40
C GLN A 9 -18.89 -28.51 -7.36
N GLY A 10 -19.62 -29.51 -7.88
CA GLY A 10 -19.16 -30.32 -9.01
C GLY A 10 -19.08 -29.54 -10.33
N VAL A 11 -19.69 -28.35 -10.39
CA VAL A 11 -19.87 -27.53 -11.59
C VAL A 11 -19.09 -26.19 -11.51
N GLY A 12 -18.80 -25.66 -10.30
CA GLY A 12 -17.99 -24.46 -10.09
C GLY A 12 -17.68 -24.16 -8.62
N TYR A 13 -16.61 -23.39 -8.35
CA TYR A 13 -16.20 -23.03 -6.99
C TYR A 13 -16.84 -21.70 -6.57
N PHE A 14 -17.79 -21.73 -5.63
CA PHE A 14 -18.50 -20.53 -5.13
C PHE A 14 -17.98 -20.13 -3.75
N PHE A 15 -17.57 -18.87 -3.61
CA PHE A 15 -17.08 -18.32 -2.34
C PHE A 15 -18.19 -17.83 -1.42
N GLU A 16 -19.30 -17.34 -1.99
CA GLU A 16 -20.49 -16.81 -1.30
C GLU A 16 -21.76 -17.49 -1.88
N PRO A 17 -22.03 -18.77 -1.55
CA PRO A 17 -23.14 -19.53 -2.12
C PRO A 17 -24.55 -18.97 -1.84
N LEU A 18 -24.79 -18.32 -0.69
CA LEU A 18 -26.11 -17.76 -0.36
C LEU A 18 -26.38 -16.51 -1.21
N ARG A 19 -25.42 -15.58 -1.27
CA ARG A 19 -25.51 -14.38 -2.11
C ARG A 19 -25.69 -14.73 -3.58
N GLU A 20 -24.99 -15.76 -4.06
CA GLU A 20 -25.16 -16.23 -5.44
C GLU A 20 -26.56 -16.82 -5.70
N LEU A 21 -27.11 -17.59 -4.74
CA LEU A 21 -28.47 -18.11 -4.84
C LEU A 21 -29.52 -16.99 -4.88
N GLU A 22 -29.39 -15.98 -4.04
CA GLU A 22 -30.29 -14.82 -4.05
C GLU A 22 -30.14 -13.98 -5.33
N ARG A 23 -28.90 -13.78 -5.82
CA ARG A 23 -28.61 -13.01 -7.03
C ARG A 23 -29.26 -13.60 -8.29
N VAL A 24 -29.33 -14.94 -8.39
CA VAL A 24 -29.91 -15.63 -9.55
C VAL A 24 -31.39 -15.95 -9.39
N ALA A 25 -31.96 -15.72 -8.19
CA ALA A 25 -33.36 -16.00 -7.91
C ALA A 25 -34.27 -15.00 -8.64
N VAL A 26 -35.18 -15.51 -9.47
CA VAL A 26 -36.18 -14.71 -10.18
C VAL A 26 -37.39 -14.40 -9.28
N GLU A 27 -37.66 -15.30 -8.33
CA GLU A 27 -38.68 -15.18 -7.29
C GLU A 27 -38.04 -15.44 -5.92
N PRO A 28 -38.60 -14.92 -4.81
CA PRO A 28 -38.08 -15.20 -3.47
C PRO A 28 -37.91 -16.71 -3.24
N LEU A 29 -36.75 -17.10 -2.69
CA LEU A 29 -36.45 -18.51 -2.43
C LEU A 29 -37.45 -19.06 -1.39
N PRO A 30 -38.21 -20.12 -1.69
CA PRO A 30 -39.17 -20.68 -0.76
C PRO A 30 -38.44 -21.26 0.46
N ASP A 31 -39.02 -21.04 1.65
CA ASP A 31 -38.52 -21.54 2.94
C ASP A 31 -37.05 -21.13 3.25
N PHE A 32 -36.57 -20.03 2.66
CA PHE A 32 -35.18 -19.60 2.77
C PHE A 32 -34.76 -19.28 4.21
N ASP A 33 -35.62 -18.61 4.98
CA ASP A 33 -35.33 -18.30 6.39
C ASP A 33 -35.15 -19.56 7.24
N GLU A 34 -36.00 -20.58 7.04
CA GLU A 34 -35.87 -21.87 7.74
C GLU A 34 -34.59 -22.59 7.32
N PHE A 35 -34.25 -22.53 6.03
CA PHE A 35 -33.00 -23.06 5.53
C PHE A 35 -31.78 -22.37 6.14
N LEU A 36 -31.77 -21.03 6.24
CA LEU A 36 -30.65 -20.28 6.81
C LEU A 36 -30.35 -20.71 8.24
N VAL A 37 -31.38 -20.96 9.05
CA VAL A 37 -31.23 -21.50 10.42
C VAL A 37 -30.55 -22.88 10.42
N GLN A 38 -31.01 -23.79 9.56
CA GLN A 38 -30.43 -25.14 9.46
C GLN A 38 -29.00 -25.11 8.91
N TRP A 39 -28.73 -24.25 7.92
CA TRP A 39 -27.43 -24.06 7.31
C TRP A 39 -26.42 -23.49 8.30
N ARG A 40 -26.82 -22.48 9.08
CA ARG A 40 -25.98 -21.92 10.14
C ARG A 40 -25.54 -22.99 11.14
N ALA A 41 -26.48 -23.79 11.66
CA ALA A 41 -26.16 -24.84 12.62
C ALA A 41 -25.14 -25.85 12.06
N LEU A 42 -25.31 -26.24 10.79
CA LEU A 42 -24.39 -27.14 10.09
C LEU A 42 -22.98 -26.52 9.94
N VAL A 43 -22.90 -25.24 9.57
CA VAL A 43 -21.62 -24.54 9.39
C VAL A 43 -20.92 -24.34 10.73
N GLU A 44 -21.64 -23.95 11.78
CA GLU A 44 -21.10 -23.81 13.14
C GLU A 44 -20.50 -25.12 13.66
N GLU A 45 -21.19 -26.26 13.45
CA GLU A 45 -20.67 -27.58 13.79
C GLU A 45 -19.37 -27.91 13.03
N ARG A 46 -19.30 -27.59 11.73
CA ARG A 46 -18.11 -27.83 10.91
C ARG A 46 -16.92 -26.96 11.35
N VAL A 47 -17.17 -25.69 11.66
CA VAL A 47 -16.14 -24.77 12.15
C VAL A 47 -15.60 -25.22 13.50
N ALA A 48 -16.47 -25.68 14.41
CA ALA A 48 -16.11 -26.17 15.74
C ALA A 48 -15.26 -27.45 15.70
N ASN A 49 -15.54 -28.36 14.76
CA ASN A 49 -14.87 -29.65 14.63
C ASN A 49 -13.53 -29.61 13.86
N THR A 50 -13.07 -28.44 13.45
CA THR A 50 -11.89 -28.31 12.58
C THR A 50 -10.78 -27.48 13.25
N GLU A 51 -9.55 -28.01 13.28
CA GLU A 51 -8.38 -27.31 13.83
C GLU A 51 -8.19 -25.90 13.25
N LYS A 52 -7.89 -24.94 14.13
CA LYS A 52 -7.60 -23.55 13.75
C LYS A 52 -6.30 -23.51 12.93
N ARG A 53 -6.39 -23.05 11.68
CA ARG A 53 -5.23 -22.79 10.80
C ARG A 53 -5.16 -21.29 10.50
N GLY A 54 -3.96 -20.79 10.16
CA GLY A 54 -3.72 -19.36 9.87
C GLY A 54 -4.31 -18.82 8.56
N TRP A 55 -4.93 -19.66 7.73
CA TRP A 55 -5.52 -19.27 6.45
C TRP A 55 -7.05 -19.24 6.53
N ASP A 56 -7.67 -18.34 5.77
CA ASP A 56 -9.12 -18.18 5.69
C ASP A 56 -9.80 -19.41 5.07
N ARG A 57 -10.49 -20.20 5.89
CA ARG A 57 -11.13 -21.44 5.44
C ARG A 57 -12.47 -21.13 4.78
N ARG A 58 -12.94 -22.09 4.01
CA ARG A 58 -14.23 -22.01 3.35
C ARG A 58 -15.37 -22.01 4.36
N GLU A 59 -15.27 -22.82 5.40
CA GLU A 59 -16.27 -22.93 6.46
C GLU A 59 -16.34 -21.62 7.27
N ASP A 60 -15.21 -20.94 7.48
CA ASP A 60 -15.18 -19.62 8.12
C ASP A 60 -15.89 -18.57 7.24
N ARG A 61 -15.70 -18.60 5.91
CA ARG A 61 -16.44 -17.74 4.97
C ARG A 61 -17.94 -17.97 4.99
N TRP A 62 -18.37 -19.23 4.96
CA TRP A 62 -19.79 -19.57 5.03
C TRP A 62 -20.42 -19.15 6.34
N LEU A 63 -19.66 -19.22 7.45
CA LEU A 63 -20.14 -18.74 8.74
C LEU A 63 -20.41 -17.23 8.68
N ARG A 64 -19.48 -16.45 8.12
CA ARG A 64 -19.68 -15.01 7.96
C ARG A 64 -20.87 -14.69 7.07
N GLU A 65 -20.98 -15.36 5.92
CA GLU A 65 -22.07 -15.14 4.98
C GLU A 65 -23.45 -15.43 5.61
N VAL A 66 -23.61 -16.58 6.29
CA VAL A 66 -24.90 -16.92 6.91
C VAL A 66 -25.21 -16.02 8.12
N VAL A 67 -24.19 -15.59 8.87
CA VAL A 67 -24.36 -14.63 9.98
C VAL A 67 -24.77 -13.27 9.45
N GLU A 68 -24.15 -12.79 8.37
CA GLU A 68 -24.53 -11.54 7.72
C GLU A 68 -25.99 -11.58 7.25
N CYS A 69 -26.41 -12.67 6.59
CA CYS A 69 -27.79 -12.83 6.11
C CYS A 69 -28.82 -12.88 7.25
N THR A 70 -28.48 -13.48 8.40
CA THR A 70 -29.44 -13.73 9.49
C THR A 70 -29.42 -12.68 10.60
N GLN A 71 -28.28 -12.02 10.82
CA GLN A 71 -28.02 -11.13 11.95
C GLN A 71 -27.39 -9.80 11.55
N GLY A 72 -27.00 -9.64 10.28
CA GLY A 72 -26.39 -8.42 9.78
C GLY A 72 -25.03 -8.09 10.43
N PRO A 73 -24.64 -6.81 10.43
CA PRO A 73 -23.37 -6.36 10.99
C PRO A 73 -23.17 -6.68 12.47
N ASP A 74 -24.24 -6.71 13.27
CA ASP A 74 -24.15 -7.01 14.70
C ASP A 74 -23.72 -8.45 14.96
N GLY A 75 -24.26 -9.41 14.22
CA GLY A 75 -23.81 -10.81 14.30
C GLY A 75 -22.37 -10.98 13.85
N LEU A 76 -21.97 -10.26 12.79
CA LEU A 76 -20.57 -10.26 12.34
C LEU A 76 -19.62 -9.67 13.39
N ALA A 77 -20.05 -8.66 14.15
CA ALA A 77 -19.28 -8.10 15.26
C ALA A 77 -19.01 -9.14 16.35
N GLU A 78 -20.00 -9.97 16.70
CA GLU A 78 -19.83 -11.06 17.67
C GLU A 78 -18.78 -12.07 17.21
N VAL A 79 -18.87 -12.52 15.95
CA VAL A 79 -17.90 -13.46 15.35
C VAL A 79 -16.51 -12.84 15.32
N ALA A 80 -16.39 -11.57 14.91
CA ALA A 80 -15.13 -10.86 14.81
C ALA A 80 -14.44 -10.69 16.18
N ARG A 81 -15.17 -10.29 17.22
CA ARG A 81 -14.65 -10.14 18.59
C ARG A 81 -14.21 -11.45 19.21
N GLN A 82 -14.95 -12.53 18.94
CA GLN A 82 -14.63 -13.86 19.47
C GLN A 82 -13.41 -14.48 18.77
N SER A 83 -13.31 -14.31 17.45
CA SER A 83 -12.25 -14.91 16.64
C SER A 83 -10.95 -14.11 16.66
N ARG A 84 -11.03 -12.78 16.70
CA ARG A 84 -9.91 -11.83 16.58
C ARG A 84 -9.07 -12.00 15.32
N ARG A 85 -9.64 -12.64 14.30
CA ARG A 85 -8.97 -12.89 13.02
C ARG A 85 -9.21 -11.73 12.08
N SER A 86 -8.18 -11.36 11.33
CA SER A 86 -8.25 -10.27 10.37
C SER A 86 -9.37 -10.45 9.33
N ASP A 87 -9.64 -11.67 8.87
CA ASP A 87 -10.69 -11.91 7.86
C ASP A 87 -12.12 -11.73 8.43
N ASP A 88 -12.34 -12.09 9.70
CA ASP A 88 -13.64 -11.91 10.39
C ASP A 88 -13.90 -10.43 10.71
N LEU A 89 -12.87 -9.72 11.19
CA LEU A 89 -12.90 -8.29 11.43
C LEU A 89 -13.13 -7.49 10.12
N ARG A 90 -12.49 -7.89 9.01
CA ARG A 90 -12.69 -7.26 7.69
C ARG A 90 -14.13 -7.42 7.21
N ALA A 91 -14.74 -8.59 7.37
CA ALA A 91 -16.12 -8.80 6.95
C ALA A 91 -17.10 -7.93 7.75
N TRP A 92 -16.91 -7.84 9.07
CA TRP A 92 -17.70 -6.95 9.91
C TRP A 92 -17.59 -5.48 9.46
N CYS A 93 -16.36 -4.97 9.28
CA CYS A 93 -16.16 -3.59 8.84
C CYS A 93 -16.74 -3.34 7.44
N ARG A 94 -16.60 -4.30 6.52
CA ARG A 94 -17.16 -4.20 5.17
C ARG A 94 -18.69 -4.11 5.20
N ALA A 95 -19.36 -4.92 6.02
CA ALA A 95 -20.82 -4.87 6.13
C ALA A 95 -21.33 -3.50 6.62
N LEU A 96 -20.58 -2.83 7.50
CA LEU A 96 -20.89 -1.46 7.95
C LEU A 96 -20.67 -0.41 6.85
N VAL A 97 -19.60 -0.55 6.07
CA VAL A 97 -19.34 0.30 4.90
C VAL A 97 -20.42 0.12 3.83
N GLU A 98 -20.83 -1.13 3.54
CA GLU A 98 -21.91 -1.45 2.60
C GLU A 98 -23.26 -0.88 3.07
N ALA A 99 -23.49 -0.81 4.38
CA ALA A 99 -24.67 -0.14 4.97
C ALA A 99 -24.61 1.40 4.93
N GLY A 100 -23.44 1.99 4.61
CA GLY A 100 -23.24 3.44 4.49
C GLY A 100 -23.12 4.19 5.83
N ASP A 101 -23.05 3.49 6.97
CA ASP A 101 -22.88 4.11 8.28
C ASP A 101 -21.39 4.31 8.60
N TRP A 102 -20.80 5.36 8.05
CA TRP A 102 -19.38 5.67 8.22
C TRP A 102 -18.97 5.98 9.65
N THR A 103 -19.90 6.44 10.50
CA THR A 103 -19.59 6.71 11.91
C THR A 103 -19.40 5.41 12.68
N VAL A 104 -20.31 4.44 12.49
CA VAL A 104 -20.18 3.12 13.10
C VAL A 104 -19.02 2.34 12.46
N ALA A 105 -18.83 2.45 11.15
CA ALA A 105 -17.70 1.82 10.46
C ALA A 105 -16.35 2.33 10.99
N ARG A 106 -16.19 3.64 11.24
CA ARG A 106 -14.97 4.19 11.84
C ARG A 106 -14.67 3.56 13.20
N ALA A 107 -15.66 3.50 14.08
CA ALA A 107 -15.50 2.90 15.41
C ALA A 107 -15.16 1.40 15.31
N ALA A 108 -15.77 0.68 14.38
CA ALA A 108 -15.47 -0.73 14.13
C ALA A 108 -14.04 -0.94 13.60
N TYR A 109 -13.55 -0.07 12.71
CA TYR A 109 -12.17 -0.11 12.23
C TYR A 109 -11.16 0.16 13.35
N GLU A 110 -11.43 1.15 14.20
CA GLU A 110 -10.59 1.45 15.37
C GLU A 110 -10.56 0.26 16.35
N GLU A 111 -11.72 -0.33 16.65
CA GLU A 111 -11.81 -1.55 17.48
C GLU A 111 -11.08 -2.74 16.84
N ALA A 112 -11.23 -2.93 15.52
CA ALA A 112 -10.58 -4.02 14.80
C ALA A 112 -9.06 -3.89 14.78
N ALA A 113 -8.53 -2.66 14.69
CA ALA A 113 -7.09 -2.40 14.76
C ALA A 113 -6.49 -2.81 16.12
N GLU A 114 -7.27 -2.69 17.21
CA GLU A 114 -6.88 -3.10 18.56
C GLU A 114 -7.06 -4.60 18.82
N LEU A 115 -8.07 -5.22 18.21
CA LEU A 115 -8.42 -6.62 18.44
C LEU A 115 -7.62 -7.63 17.62
N VAL A 116 -7.11 -7.25 16.45
CA VAL A 116 -6.51 -8.21 15.52
C VAL A 116 -5.24 -8.86 16.07
N GLU A 117 -5.19 -10.19 16.06
CA GLU A 117 -4.08 -10.96 16.64
C GLU A 117 -3.31 -11.82 15.62
N ASP A 118 -3.91 -12.13 14.47
CA ASP A 118 -3.39 -13.17 13.56
C ASP A 118 -2.32 -12.67 12.58
N ARG A 119 -2.34 -11.39 12.21
CA ARG A 119 -1.41 -10.83 11.22
C ARG A 119 -0.91 -9.44 11.65
N ALA A 120 0.41 -9.32 11.84
CA ALA A 120 1.03 -8.08 12.30
C ALA A 120 0.76 -6.85 11.41
N TYR A 121 0.55 -7.05 10.09
CA TYR A 121 0.26 -5.95 9.17
C TYR A 121 -1.22 -5.53 9.17
N ALA A 122 -2.13 -6.38 9.62
CA ALA A 122 -3.57 -6.17 9.47
C ALA A 122 -4.09 -4.99 10.30
N SER A 123 -3.46 -4.69 11.44
CA SER A 123 -3.80 -3.50 12.23
C SER A 123 -3.67 -2.22 11.38
N GLY A 124 -2.62 -2.12 10.56
CA GLY A 124 -2.45 -1.01 9.61
C GLY A 124 -3.57 -0.92 8.56
N ASP A 125 -4.09 -2.06 8.08
CA ASP A 125 -5.21 -2.07 7.11
C ASP A 125 -6.50 -1.56 7.76
N PHE A 126 -6.73 -1.86 9.03
CA PHE A 126 -7.89 -1.35 9.77
C PHE A 126 -7.76 0.14 10.07
N LEU A 127 -6.55 0.63 10.38
CA LEU A 127 -6.30 2.07 10.54
C LEU A 127 -6.47 2.83 9.21
N ASP A 128 -6.11 2.23 8.08
CA ASP A 128 -6.44 2.76 6.76
C ASP A 128 -7.97 2.83 6.57
N GLY A 129 -8.73 1.83 7.03
CA GLY A 129 -10.19 1.86 7.03
C GLY A 129 -10.79 2.96 7.92
N ALA A 130 -10.21 3.20 9.10
CA ALA A 130 -10.62 4.31 9.97
C ALA A 130 -10.35 5.67 9.32
N ALA A 131 -9.20 5.83 8.66
CA ALA A 131 -8.89 7.02 7.88
C ALA A 131 -9.83 7.19 6.67
N LEU A 132 -10.22 6.09 6.01
CA LEU A 132 -11.22 6.13 4.94
C LEU A 132 -12.55 6.66 5.46
N ALA A 133 -13.03 6.14 6.60
CA ALA A 133 -14.26 6.61 7.20
C ALA A 133 -14.17 8.09 7.61
N ALA A 134 -13.03 8.56 8.11
CA ALA A 134 -12.79 9.98 8.37
C ALA A 134 -12.86 10.83 7.08
N GLN A 135 -12.31 10.34 5.97
CA GLN A 135 -12.39 11.00 4.66
C GLN A 135 -13.85 11.12 4.18
N GLU A 136 -14.62 10.03 4.23
CA GLU A 136 -16.02 10.02 3.78
C GLU A 136 -16.93 10.88 4.65
N LEU A 137 -16.59 11.03 5.94
CA LEU A 137 -17.30 11.93 6.85
C LEU A 137 -16.89 13.40 6.69
N GLY A 138 -15.83 13.71 5.93
CA GLY A 138 -15.26 15.06 5.86
C GLY A 138 -14.75 15.56 7.21
N SER A 139 -14.19 14.64 8.01
CA SER A 139 -13.72 14.90 9.38
C SER A 139 -12.43 15.71 9.41
N ASP A 140 -12.34 16.69 10.31
CA ASP A 140 -11.12 17.48 10.54
C ASP A 140 -9.95 16.62 11.08
N ASP A 141 -10.23 15.47 11.70
CA ASP A 141 -9.23 14.54 12.24
C ASP A 141 -8.54 13.64 11.17
N LEU A 142 -8.81 13.82 9.87
CA LEU A 142 -8.26 12.94 8.82
C LEU A 142 -6.73 12.85 8.87
N ASP A 143 -6.04 13.99 9.03
CA ASP A 143 -4.57 14.03 9.08
C ASP A 143 -4.02 13.24 10.28
N ALA A 144 -4.67 13.33 11.44
CA ALA A 144 -4.29 12.59 12.63
C ALA A 144 -4.52 11.08 12.45
N ALA A 145 -5.59 10.68 11.75
CA ALA A 145 -5.85 9.28 11.42
C ALA A 145 -4.79 8.71 10.45
N LEU A 146 -4.42 9.47 9.41
CA LEU A 146 -3.36 9.10 8.47
C LEU A 146 -1.99 9.01 9.14
N GLU A 147 -1.67 9.95 10.02
CA GLU A 147 -0.45 9.92 10.84
C GLU A 147 -0.40 8.65 11.69
N ARG A 148 -1.48 8.36 12.42
CA ARG A 148 -1.58 7.16 13.28
C ARG A 148 -1.38 5.89 12.46
N ALA A 149 -2.06 5.76 11.33
CA ALA A 149 -1.93 4.60 10.44
C ALA A 149 -0.48 4.40 9.98
N TRP A 150 0.21 5.48 9.59
CA TRP A 150 1.61 5.40 9.19
C TRP A 150 2.53 5.06 10.38
N ARG A 151 2.33 5.66 11.56
CA ARG A 151 3.18 5.40 12.74
C ARG A 151 3.08 3.96 13.21
N GLU A 152 1.87 3.39 13.24
CA GLU A 152 1.65 2.02 13.71
C GLU A 152 2.09 0.96 12.69
N ALA A 153 1.90 1.24 11.39
CA ALA A 153 2.30 0.34 10.32
C ALA A 153 2.99 1.09 9.15
N PRO A 154 4.27 1.50 9.31
CA PRO A 154 4.96 2.33 8.33
C PRO A 154 5.04 1.69 6.95
N SER A 155 4.42 2.32 5.96
CA SER A 155 4.52 1.97 4.55
C SER A 155 4.69 3.22 3.70
N PHE A 156 5.25 3.05 2.51
CA PHE A 156 5.49 4.16 1.59
C PHE A 156 4.17 4.84 1.16
N SER A 157 3.12 4.07 0.89
CA SER A 157 1.81 4.62 0.49
C SER A 157 1.14 5.39 1.62
N ARG A 158 1.21 4.89 2.87
CA ARG A 158 0.70 5.62 4.05
C ARG A 158 1.45 6.93 4.29
N LEU A 159 2.77 6.91 4.10
CA LEU A 159 3.58 8.13 4.18
C LEU A 159 3.14 9.17 3.15
N CYS A 160 2.93 8.75 1.89
CA CYS A 160 2.48 9.66 0.84
C CYS A 160 1.09 10.24 1.12
N ARG A 161 0.15 9.43 1.64
CA ARG A 161 -1.19 9.91 2.04
C ARG A 161 -1.09 11.00 3.11
N TRP A 162 -0.33 10.74 4.16
CA TRP A 162 -0.19 11.68 5.26
C TRP A 162 0.49 12.99 4.83
N LEU A 163 1.59 12.92 4.07
CA LEU A 163 2.26 14.11 3.54
C LEU A 163 1.44 14.84 2.47
N GLY A 164 0.48 14.15 1.86
CA GLY A 164 -0.40 14.68 0.82
C GLY A 164 -1.33 15.81 1.26
N GLY A 165 -1.55 15.97 2.57
CA GLY A 165 -2.34 17.06 3.14
C GLY A 165 -1.61 18.41 3.17
N CYS A 166 -0.28 18.44 2.99
CA CYS A 166 0.51 19.67 3.03
C CYS A 166 0.16 20.59 1.85
N SER A 167 0.00 21.89 2.13
CA SER A 167 -0.31 22.90 1.12
C SER A 167 0.88 23.79 0.77
N THR A 168 1.91 23.81 1.62
CA THR A 168 3.11 24.64 1.45
C THR A 168 4.40 23.82 1.56
N GLN A 169 5.48 24.35 0.98
CA GLN A 169 6.80 23.75 1.05
C GLN A 169 7.31 23.68 2.50
N GLU A 170 7.06 24.72 3.29
CA GLU A 170 7.49 24.79 4.69
C GLU A 170 6.80 23.76 5.58
N GLU A 171 5.47 23.59 5.42
CA GLU A 171 4.70 22.56 6.12
C GLU A 171 5.20 21.16 5.76
N LEU A 172 5.40 20.91 4.46
CA LEU A 172 5.90 19.63 3.95
C LEU A 172 7.29 19.31 4.52
N ALA A 173 8.22 20.28 4.51
CA ALA A 173 9.56 20.10 5.03
C ALA A 173 9.56 19.85 6.56
N ALA A 174 8.74 20.58 7.32
CA ALA A 174 8.60 20.41 8.76
C ALA A 174 8.01 19.03 9.12
N LEU A 175 6.97 18.61 8.41
CA LEU A 175 6.32 17.32 8.61
C LEU A 175 7.26 16.17 8.21
N ALA A 176 7.95 16.30 7.08
CA ALA A 176 8.97 15.35 6.65
C ALA A 176 10.11 15.21 7.67
N GLY A 177 10.51 16.32 8.31
CA GLY A 177 11.48 16.32 9.39
C GLY A 177 11.03 15.48 10.59
N SER A 178 9.77 15.67 11.01
CA SER A 178 9.18 14.91 12.11
C SER A 178 9.02 13.42 11.77
N ALA A 179 8.62 13.09 10.53
CA ALA A 179 8.53 11.72 10.04
C ALA A 179 9.90 11.03 9.99
N LEU A 180 10.99 11.75 9.69
CA LEU A 180 12.33 11.17 9.59
C LEU A 180 12.87 10.64 10.94
N GLU A 181 12.42 11.22 12.05
CA GLU A 181 12.77 10.77 13.40
C GLU A 181 12.07 9.46 13.78
N MET A 182 10.93 9.16 13.16
CA MET A 182 10.09 8.02 13.50
C MET A 182 10.21 6.86 12.50
N VAL A 183 10.58 7.14 11.26
CA VAL A 183 10.65 6.14 10.18
C VAL A 183 11.65 5.04 10.52
N PRO A 184 11.30 3.75 10.34
CA PRO A 184 12.22 2.65 10.61
C PRO A 184 13.52 2.78 9.80
N ALA A 185 14.67 2.52 10.42
CA ALA A 185 15.99 2.62 9.78
C ALA A 185 16.10 1.75 8.50
N ARG A 186 15.37 0.63 8.45
CA ARG A 186 15.33 -0.29 7.29
C ARG A 186 14.49 0.21 6.11
N ALA A 187 13.63 1.22 6.29
CA ALA A 187 12.75 1.75 5.26
C ALA A 187 13.48 2.78 4.39
N ALA A 188 14.51 2.34 3.68
CA ALA A 188 15.46 3.21 2.98
C ALA A 188 14.79 4.10 1.92
N ARG A 189 13.79 3.60 1.19
CA ARG A 189 13.01 4.40 0.22
C ARG A 189 12.20 5.51 0.90
N GLN A 190 11.54 5.23 2.02
CA GLN A 190 10.79 6.25 2.78
C GLN A 190 11.75 7.33 3.31
N ARG A 191 12.88 6.92 3.89
CA ARG A 191 13.93 7.85 4.36
C ARG A 191 14.47 8.73 3.24
N ALA A 192 14.73 8.14 2.07
CA ALA A 192 15.18 8.88 0.91
C ALA A 192 14.14 9.91 0.46
N LEU A 193 12.85 9.54 0.41
CA LEU A 193 11.79 10.51 0.13
C LEU A 193 11.81 11.68 1.11
N LEU A 194 11.89 11.39 2.42
CA LEU A 194 11.88 12.43 3.45
C LEU A 194 13.05 13.41 3.35
N HIS A 195 14.27 12.92 3.06
CA HIS A 195 15.40 13.79 2.77
C HIS A 195 15.18 14.63 1.51
N LEU A 196 14.65 14.03 0.45
CA LEU A 196 14.33 14.75 -0.78
C LEU A 196 13.33 15.87 -0.51
N LEU A 197 12.23 15.62 0.20
CA LEU A 197 11.22 16.62 0.51
C LEU A 197 11.73 17.76 1.41
N ARG A 198 12.85 17.55 2.10
CA ARG A 198 13.57 18.58 2.88
C ARG A 198 14.63 19.34 2.07
N GLY A 199 14.81 19.01 0.79
CA GLY A 199 15.90 19.55 -0.05
C GLY A 199 17.29 18.97 0.26
N GLU A 200 17.37 17.90 1.06
CA GLU A 200 18.62 17.28 1.52
C GLU A 200 19.15 16.27 0.49
N LEU A 201 19.48 16.77 -0.70
CA LEU A 201 19.88 15.95 -1.84
C LEU A 201 21.15 15.11 -1.56
N SER A 202 22.08 15.62 -0.75
CA SER A 202 23.31 14.90 -0.37
C SER A 202 23.02 13.68 0.53
N ASP A 203 22.04 13.77 1.43
CA ASP A 203 21.65 12.67 2.30
C ASP A 203 20.89 11.59 1.50
N ALA A 204 20.00 12.00 0.60
CA ALA A 204 19.36 11.08 -0.35
C ALA A 204 20.39 10.39 -1.26
N ALA A 205 21.43 11.11 -1.70
CA ALA A 205 22.53 10.56 -2.49
C ALA A 205 23.32 9.52 -1.68
N THR A 206 23.57 9.76 -0.40
CA THR A 206 24.24 8.81 0.49
C THR A 206 23.44 7.51 0.61
N LEU A 207 22.12 7.60 0.83
CA LEU A 207 21.25 6.42 0.86
C LEU A 207 21.25 5.63 -0.46
N LEU A 208 21.31 6.32 -1.60
CA LEU A 208 21.44 5.68 -2.90
C LEU A 208 22.79 4.99 -3.06
N ALA A 209 23.88 5.65 -2.67
CA ALA A 209 25.23 5.13 -2.77
C ALA A 209 25.43 3.90 -1.88
N ASP A 210 24.84 3.88 -0.68
CA ASP A 210 24.95 2.79 0.29
C ASP A 210 23.96 1.64 0.04
N ALA A 211 23.02 1.81 -0.89
CA ALA A 211 22.05 0.79 -1.25
C ALA A 211 22.75 -0.52 -1.73
N ARG A 212 22.10 -1.64 -1.43
CA ARG A 212 22.63 -2.98 -1.73
C ARG A 212 22.70 -3.22 -3.24
N GLU A 213 23.73 -3.95 -3.66
CA GLU A 213 24.00 -4.34 -5.06
C GLU A 213 22.84 -5.11 -5.71
N LEU A 214 22.20 -5.95 -4.89
CA LEU A 214 20.99 -6.73 -5.20
C LEU A 214 19.86 -6.28 -4.29
N GLY A 215 18.63 -6.37 -4.80
CA GLY A 215 17.45 -5.89 -4.08
C GLY A 215 16.70 -4.77 -4.79
N TRP A 216 17.03 -4.43 -6.04
CA TRP A 216 16.19 -3.52 -6.84
C TRP A 216 14.78 -4.08 -7.13
N SER A 217 14.45 -5.31 -6.74
CA SER A 217 13.07 -5.81 -6.71
C SER A 217 12.39 -5.60 -5.36
N ASP A 218 13.15 -5.23 -4.33
CA ASP A 218 12.63 -4.84 -3.03
C ASP A 218 11.96 -3.47 -3.17
N ALA A 219 10.73 -3.37 -2.69
CA ALA A 219 9.98 -2.12 -2.69
C ALA A 219 10.73 -1.04 -1.90
N GLU A 220 11.44 -1.38 -0.82
CA GLU A 220 12.12 -0.39 0.01
C GLU A 220 13.51 0.03 -0.51
N HIS A 221 13.92 -0.46 -1.68
CA HIS A 221 15.16 -0.02 -2.32
C HIS A 221 15.03 1.45 -2.80
N PRO A 222 15.92 2.38 -2.38
CA PRO A 222 15.77 3.81 -2.68
C PRO A 222 16.03 4.13 -4.16
N GLY A 223 16.72 3.24 -4.89
CA GLY A 223 17.14 3.46 -6.28
C GLY A 223 16.02 3.78 -7.27
N HIS A 224 14.80 3.25 -7.08
CA HIS A 224 13.68 3.54 -7.98
C HIS A 224 13.09 4.94 -7.80
N LEU A 225 13.37 5.59 -6.66
CA LEU A 225 12.96 6.95 -6.38
C LEU A 225 14.09 7.93 -6.72
N VAL A 226 15.24 7.73 -6.08
CA VAL A 226 16.33 8.72 -6.08
C VAL A 226 17.02 8.81 -7.44
N PHE A 227 17.24 7.67 -8.10
CA PHE A 227 17.98 7.64 -9.36
C PHE A 227 17.27 8.39 -10.49
N PRO A 228 16.00 8.09 -10.85
CA PRO A 228 15.30 8.84 -11.90
C PRO A 228 15.11 10.31 -11.55
N LEU A 229 14.89 10.63 -10.26
CA LEU A 229 14.82 12.01 -9.79
C LEU A 229 16.11 12.79 -10.07
N PHE A 230 17.27 12.20 -9.74
CA PHE A 230 18.57 12.83 -9.98
C PHE A 230 18.86 12.98 -11.47
N VAL A 231 18.45 12.02 -12.31
CA VAL A 231 18.52 12.17 -13.77
C VAL A 231 17.72 13.40 -14.22
N GLY A 232 16.49 13.58 -13.72
CA GLY A 232 15.65 14.74 -14.03
C GLY A 232 16.28 16.06 -13.61
N LEU A 233 16.70 16.16 -12.33
CA LEU A 233 17.33 17.35 -11.76
C LEU A 233 18.65 17.73 -12.46
N LEU A 234 19.52 16.77 -12.74
CA LEU A 234 20.80 17.03 -13.40
C LEU A 234 20.63 17.36 -14.89
N GLY A 235 19.61 16.80 -15.52
CA GLY A 235 19.26 17.02 -16.93
C GLY A 235 18.41 18.26 -17.19
N GLY A 236 17.89 18.91 -16.14
CA GLY A 236 16.95 20.03 -16.27
C GLY A 236 15.61 19.64 -16.89
N ALA A 237 15.20 18.38 -16.72
CA ALA A 237 13.95 17.83 -17.25
C ALA A 237 12.89 17.77 -16.14
N THR A 238 11.62 17.74 -16.55
CA THR A 238 10.50 17.52 -15.64
C THR A 238 10.68 16.20 -14.89
N ILE A 239 10.52 16.26 -13.58
CA ILE A 239 10.61 15.11 -12.69
C ILE A 239 9.32 14.31 -12.80
N ALA A 240 9.42 13.07 -13.27
CA ALA A 240 8.36 12.08 -13.20
C ALA A 240 8.99 10.78 -12.70
N VAL A 241 8.52 10.28 -11.55
CA VAL A 241 9.05 9.07 -10.93
C VAL A 241 8.06 7.93 -11.08
N GLU A 242 8.39 6.97 -11.94
CA GLU A 242 7.66 5.70 -12.03
C GLU A 242 8.18 4.73 -10.98
N LEU A 243 7.41 4.56 -9.90
CA LEU A 243 7.74 3.57 -8.87
C LEU A 243 7.23 2.17 -9.25
N PRO A 244 7.99 1.11 -8.93
CA PRO A 244 7.47 -0.24 -8.99
C PRO A 244 6.22 -0.35 -8.13
N ARG A 245 5.17 -0.97 -8.69
CA ARG A 245 3.92 -1.22 -7.98
C ARG A 245 4.20 -2.01 -6.71
N SER A 246 3.66 -1.54 -5.59
CA SER A 246 3.68 -2.30 -4.34
C SER A 246 2.55 -3.35 -4.35
N TYR A 247 2.64 -4.34 -3.45
CA TYR A 247 1.53 -5.27 -3.22
C TYR A 247 0.28 -4.53 -2.70
N ASP A 248 0.47 -3.44 -1.94
CA ASP A 248 -0.62 -2.59 -1.44
C ASP A 248 -1.39 -1.93 -2.61
N ASP A 249 -0.68 -1.52 -3.67
CA ASP A 249 -1.29 -0.96 -4.88
C ASP A 249 -2.06 -2.01 -5.71
N MET A 250 -1.66 -3.28 -5.64
CA MET A 250 -2.31 -4.37 -6.38
C MET A 250 -3.67 -4.74 -5.78
N SER A 251 -3.84 -4.61 -4.46
CA SER A 251 -5.13 -4.83 -3.78
C SER A 251 -6.20 -3.83 -4.24
N SER A 252 -5.78 -2.59 -4.54
CA SER A 252 -6.65 -1.51 -5.04
C SER A 252 -7.26 -1.79 -6.42
N LEU A 253 -6.71 -2.71 -7.22
CA LEU A 253 -7.16 -2.98 -8.58
C LEU A 253 -8.27 -4.04 -8.70
N MET A 254 -8.67 -4.66 -7.59
CA MET A 254 -9.57 -5.83 -7.61
C MET A 254 -11.02 -5.50 -7.22
N ASP A 255 -11.33 -4.25 -6.86
CA ASP A 255 -12.68 -3.84 -6.46
C ASP A 255 -12.98 -2.41 -6.90
N ASP A 256 -13.82 -2.24 -7.93
CA ASP A 256 -13.96 -0.96 -8.66
C ASP A 256 -15.07 -0.03 -8.13
N ASN A 257 -15.92 -0.49 -7.20
CA ASN A 257 -17.08 0.29 -6.74
C ASN A 257 -17.03 0.73 -5.27
N GLN A 258 -16.04 0.32 -4.49
CA GLN A 258 -15.92 0.75 -3.09
C GLN A 258 -15.13 2.07 -2.99
N PRO A 259 -15.49 2.98 -2.06
CA PRO A 259 -14.69 4.15 -1.73
C PRO A 259 -13.28 3.75 -1.32
N LYS A 260 -12.29 4.54 -1.75
CA LYS A 260 -10.87 4.28 -1.48
C LYS A 260 -10.23 5.52 -0.89
N LEU A 261 -9.24 5.28 -0.04
CA LEU A 261 -8.39 6.35 0.46
C LEU A 261 -7.68 7.03 -0.70
N THR A 262 -7.82 8.35 -0.77
CA THR A 262 -7.07 9.16 -1.73
C THR A 262 -5.57 8.97 -1.47
N THR A 263 -4.88 8.39 -2.44
CA THR A 263 -3.44 8.12 -2.33
C THR A 263 -2.72 8.96 -3.38
N PRO A 264 -2.10 10.09 -2.99
CA PRO A 264 -1.36 10.90 -3.94
C PRO A 264 -0.14 10.13 -4.44
N THR A 265 0.19 10.33 -5.71
CA THR A 265 1.49 9.91 -6.24
C THR A 265 2.60 10.75 -5.61
N VAL A 266 3.85 10.35 -5.80
CA VAL A 266 5.00 11.07 -5.24
C VAL A 266 5.27 12.39 -5.96
N ASP A 267 4.93 12.48 -7.24
CA ASP A 267 5.23 13.66 -8.07
C ASP A 267 4.67 14.98 -7.52
N PRO A 268 3.39 15.09 -7.07
CA PRO A 268 2.89 16.29 -6.39
C PRO A 268 3.72 16.72 -5.16
N LEU A 269 4.18 15.77 -4.35
CA LEU A 269 5.01 16.07 -3.18
C LEU A 269 6.38 16.61 -3.61
N LEU A 270 7.00 16.02 -4.64
CA LEU A 270 8.27 16.49 -5.19
C LEU A 270 8.15 17.86 -5.86
N GLN A 271 7.02 18.15 -6.51
CA GLN A 271 6.72 19.45 -7.08
C GLN A 271 6.54 20.51 -5.99
N LEU A 272 5.82 20.19 -4.91
CA LEU A 272 5.65 21.08 -3.76
C LEU A 272 6.98 21.36 -3.03
N ALA A 273 7.89 20.39 -3.02
CA ALA A 273 9.21 20.53 -2.40
C ALA A 273 10.17 21.47 -3.15
N ASP A 274 9.87 21.83 -4.41
CA ASP A 274 10.66 22.72 -5.28
C ASP A 274 12.18 22.43 -5.25
N LEU A 275 12.54 21.20 -5.60
CA LEU A 275 13.93 20.72 -5.49
C LEU A 275 14.85 21.42 -6.50
N ASP A 276 15.93 22.02 -5.98
CA ASP A 276 16.98 22.64 -6.81
C ASP A 276 18.33 21.94 -6.64
N ALA A 277 19.00 21.72 -7.77
CA ALA A 277 20.33 21.12 -7.87
C ALA A 277 21.31 22.03 -8.64
N GLN A 278 21.20 23.36 -8.49
CA GLN A 278 22.16 24.31 -9.09
C GLN A 278 23.56 24.19 -8.47
N GLU A 279 23.66 23.86 -7.18
CA GLU A 279 24.94 23.88 -6.48
C GLU A 279 25.91 22.81 -7.01
N ALA A 280 27.09 23.23 -7.48
CA ALA A 280 28.06 22.33 -8.10
C ALA A 280 28.52 21.18 -7.16
N ALA A 281 28.67 21.45 -5.86
CA ALA A 281 29.05 20.43 -4.89
C ALA A 281 27.98 19.34 -4.76
N VAL A 282 26.71 19.74 -4.64
CA VAL A 282 25.56 18.81 -4.57
C VAL A 282 25.47 17.98 -5.85
N ARG A 283 25.63 18.60 -7.03
CA ARG A 283 25.64 17.91 -8.32
C ARG A 283 26.73 16.84 -8.40
N CYS A 284 27.94 17.13 -7.90
CA CYS A 284 29.03 16.15 -7.85
C CYS A 284 28.65 14.94 -6.98
N VAL A 285 28.11 15.17 -5.78
CA VAL A 285 27.67 14.11 -4.87
C VAL A 285 26.58 13.24 -5.50
N MET A 286 25.61 13.85 -6.18
CA MET A 286 24.56 13.12 -6.90
C MET A 286 25.14 12.21 -8.00
N ILE A 287 26.06 12.73 -8.82
CA ILE A 287 26.69 11.97 -9.92
C ILE A 287 27.52 10.81 -9.36
N GLU A 288 28.27 11.03 -8.28
CA GLU A 288 29.07 9.98 -7.63
C GLU A 288 28.18 8.88 -7.05
N ALA A 289 27.09 9.24 -6.36
CA ALA A 289 26.12 8.28 -5.83
C ALA A 289 25.45 7.46 -6.94
N MET A 290 25.03 8.11 -8.04
CA MET A 290 24.45 7.41 -9.19
C MET A 290 25.46 6.46 -9.84
N ARG A 291 26.74 6.87 -9.95
CA ARG A 291 27.81 6.00 -10.47
C ARG A 291 28.00 4.77 -9.58
N SER A 292 28.12 4.98 -8.28
CA SER A 292 28.26 3.89 -7.29
C SER A 292 27.08 2.91 -7.38
N ALA A 293 25.84 3.41 -7.41
CA ALA A 293 24.65 2.57 -7.53
C ALA A 293 24.60 1.78 -8.85
N ALA A 294 24.99 2.41 -9.97
CA ALA A 294 25.05 1.74 -11.27
C ALA A 294 26.13 0.65 -11.31
N GLU A 295 27.33 0.93 -10.79
CA GLU A 295 28.44 -0.03 -10.70
C GLU A 295 28.06 -1.23 -9.84
N LYS A 296 27.55 -1.00 -8.63
CA LYS A 296 27.05 -2.06 -7.74
C LYS A 296 25.96 -2.91 -8.41
N ARG A 297 25.04 -2.29 -9.15
CA ARG A 297 23.99 -3.03 -9.87
C ARG A 297 24.56 -3.91 -10.99
N ILE A 298 25.52 -3.40 -11.75
CA ILE A 298 26.19 -4.17 -12.82
C ILE A 298 26.93 -5.36 -12.22
N GLU A 299 27.71 -5.14 -11.17
CA GLU A 299 28.45 -6.18 -10.45
C GLU A 299 27.48 -7.26 -9.91
N GLY A 300 26.46 -6.86 -9.15
CA GLY A 300 25.49 -7.79 -8.59
C GLY A 300 24.78 -8.63 -9.65
N VAL A 301 24.34 -8.02 -10.76
CA VAL A 301 23.62 -8.73 -11.84
C VAL A 301 24.55 -9.65 -12.64
N THR A 302 25.78 -9.24 -12.92
CA THR A 302 26.77 -10.03 -13.68
C THR A 302 27.33 -11.19 -12.86
N ALA A 303 27.73 -10.96 -11.61
CA ALA A 303 28.23 -11.99 -10.70
C ALA A 303 27.18 -13.10 -10.49
N ASN A 304 25.89 -12.73 -10.39
CA ASN A 304 24.79 -13.66 -10.16
C ASN A 304 24.09 -14.14 -11.44
N LYS A 305 24.63 -13.84 -12.63
CA LYS A 305 24.10 -14.29 -13.94
C LYS A 305 22.60 -14.00 -14.13
N ARG A 306 22.10 -12.88 -13.61
CA ARG A 306 20.66 -12.52 -13.64
C ARG A 306 20.28 -11.90 -15.00
N ARG A 307 20.19 -12.74 -16.03
CA ARG A 307 20.01 -12.33 -17.45
C ARG A 307 18.84 -11.38 -17.69
N HIS A 308 17.72 -11.56 -16.99
CA HIS A 308 16.53 -10.70 -17.10
C HIS A 308 16.76 -9.26 -16.60
N HIS A 309 17.87 -8.97 -15.93
CA HIS A 309 18.16 -7.65 -15.35
C HIS A 309 19.33 -6.91 -16.02
N TYR A 310 19.93 -7.47 -17.08
CA TYR A 310 21.01 -6.79 -17.82
C TYR A 310 20.54 -5.49 -18.47
N GLY A 311 19.32 -5.46 -19.03
CA GLY A 311 18.75 -4.25 -19.64
C GLY A 311 18.64 -3.10 -18.64
N HIS A 312 18.14 -3.37 -17.44
CA HIS A 312 18.06 -2.39 -16.36
C HIS A 312 19.44 -1.93 -15.88
N ALA A 313 20.42 -2.83 -15.73
CA ALA A 313 21.77 -2.43 -15.35
C ALA A 313 22.43 -1.51 -16.41
N ALA A 314 22.19 -1.81 -17.70
CA ALA A 314 22.70 -1.01 -18.80
C ALA A 314 22.05 0.39 -18.87
N SER A 315 20.75 0.52 -18.59
CA SER A 315 20.06 1.82 -18.60
C SER A 315 20.57 2.76 -17.51
N LEU A 316 20.85 2.24 -16.30
CA LEU A 316 21.48 3.02 -15.23
C LEU A 316 22.86 3.55 -15.66
N ALA A 317 23.69 2.68 -16.24
CA ALA A 317 25.04 3.03 -16.68
C ALA A 317 25.04 4.11 -17.78
N PHE A 318 24.09 4.04 -18.71
CA PHE A 318 23.92 5.03 -19.76
C PHE A 318 23.52 6.39 -19.19
N SER A 319 22.61 6.41 -18.21
CA SER A 319 22.11 7.64 -17.59
C SER A 319 23.19 8.42 -16.85
N VAL A 320 24.16 7.73 -16.23
CA VAL A 320 25.32 8.36 -15.58
C VAL A 320 26.28 9.01 -16.59
N ARG A 321 26.23 8.61 -17.88
CA ARG A 321 27.18 9.04 -18.92
C ARG A 321 26.71 10.21 -19.81
N GLY A 322 25.47 10.69 -19.72
CA GLY A 322 24.95 11.77 -20.60
C GLY A 322 24.60 13.08 -19.87
N PRO A 323 24.65 14.28 -20.51
CA PRO A 323 25.41 14.71 -21.68
C PRO A 323 26.52 15.71 -21.28
N THR A 324 27.67 15.24 -20.81
CA THR A 324 28.86 16.08 -20.56
C THR A 324 29.66 16.40 -21.84
N ALA A 325 29.24 15.91 -23.01
CA ALA A 325 30.03 16.00 -24.26
C ALA A 325 29.64 17.13 -25.23
N HIS A 326 28.59 17.94 -24.97
CA HIS A 326 28.16 18.97 -25.95
C HIS A 326 27.91 20.39 -25.45
N GLN A 327 28.05 20.69 -24.15
CA GLN A 327 27.90 22.07 -23.65
C GLN A 327 29.22 22.80 -23.38
N THR A 328 30.36 22.12 -23.31
CA THR A 328 31.68 22.76 -23.16
C THR A 328 32.27 23.33 -24.46
N ALA A 329 31.65 23.08 -25.62
CA ALA A 329 32.17 23.55 -26.91
C ALA A 329 31.51 24.82 -27.48
N ARG A 330 30.46 25.37 -26.84
CA ARG A 330 29.71 26.54 -27.37
C ARG A 330 29.79 27.84 -26.57
N ARG A 331 30.49 27.88 -25.43
CA ARG A 331 30.73 29.12 -24.66
C ARG A 331 32.17 29.67 -24.79
N GLY A 332 33.00 29.09 -25.65
CA GLY A 332 34.35 29.57 -25.92
C GLY A 332 34.56 29.87 -27.40
N CYS A 333 33.80 30.81 -27.96
CA CYS A 333 34.11 31.58 -29.18
C CYS A 333 32.92 32.49 -29.52
N ALA A 334 32.79 33.58 -28.78
CA ALA A 334 32.21 34.82 -29.30
C ALA A 334 32.98 35.94 -28.62
N SER A 335 33.88 36.51 -29.41
CA SER A 335 34.68 37.70 -29.16
C SER A 335 33.79 38.94 -29.06
#